data_AF-A0A949PI02-F1
#
_entry.id   AF-A0A949PI02-F1
#
_cell.length_a   1.000
_cell.length_b   1.000
_cell.length_c   1.000
_cell.angle_alpha   90.00
_cell.angle_beta   90.00
_cell.angle_gamma   90.00
#
_symmetry.space_group_name_H-M   'P 1'
#
loop_
_entity.id
_entity.type
_entity.pdbx_description
1 polymer ?
#
loop_
_entity_poly.entity_id
_entity_poly.type
_entity_poly.pdbx_seq_one_letter_code
_entity_poly.pdbx_strand_id
1 'polypeptide(L)'
;MGRPAQFNRNNALQVAMDEFWRHGYEATSVKSLSEILGITRSSFYNSFGSRDALFIEALALYNSQSPDHAFGEARRGVPVKKLITQVFKAACHARATDPETRGCLFVCSVAELSN
;
A
#
# COMPACT_ATOMS: atom_id res chain seq x y z
N MET A 1 -1.32 -13.34 32.72
CA MET A 1 -1.49 -12.05 32.02
C MET A 1 -0.46 -11.99 30.90
N GLY A 2 -0.91 -12.17 29.65
CA GLY A 2 -0.01 -12.15 28.49
C GLY A 2 0.47 -10.73 28.23
N ARG A 3 1.78 -10.55 28.07
CA ARG A 3 2.40 -9.28 27.66
C ARG A 3 1.70 -8.78 26.38
N PRO A 4 1.23 -7.52 26.33
CA PRO A 4 0.57 -7.01 25.14
C PRO A 4 1.50 -7.19 23.92
N ALA A 5 0.94 -7.65 22.80
CA ALA A 5 1.67 -7.80 21.56
C ALA A 5 2.35 -6.46 21.24
N GLN A 6 3.68 -6.49 21.09
CA GLN A 6 4.45 -5.29 20.83
C GLN A 6 4.04 -4.76 19.45
N PHE A 7 3.68 -3.47 19.39
CA PHE A 7 3.33 -2.80 18.14
C PHE A 7 4.45 -2.99 17.11
N ASN A 8 4.13 -3.57 15.96
CA ASN A 8 5.03 -3.73 14.83
C ASN A 8 4.61 -2.74 13.73
N ARG A 9 5.40 -1.67 13.57
CA ARG A 9 5.13 -0.60 12.61
C ARG A 9 5.03 -1.09 11.16
N ASN A 10 5.83 -2.08 10.77
CA ASN A 10 5.82 -2.61 9.40
C ASN A 10 4.53 -3.38 9.12
N ASN A 11 4.09 -4.20 10.09
CA ASN A 11 2.79 -4.88 9.99
C ASN A 11 1.64 -3.85 9.98
N ALA A 12 1.73 -2.81 10.81
CA ALA A 12 0.75 -1.74 10.82
C ALA A 12 0.69 -0.97 9.48
N LEU A 13 1.84 -0.73 8.84
CA LEU A 13 1.89 -0.10 7.52
C LEU A 13 1.24 -0.99 6.45
N GLN A 14 1.45 -2.30 6.49
CA GLN A 14 0.79 -3.25 5.59
C GLN A 14 -0.74 -3.20 5.75
N VAL A 15 -1.24 -3.25 7.00
CA VAL A 15 -2.67 -3.16 7.29
C VAL A 15 -3.24 -1.81 6.84
N ALA A 16 -2.53 -0.71 7.07
CA ALA A 16 -2.95 0.62 6.61
C ALA A 16 -3.00 0.70 5.08
N MET A 17 -2.01 0.15 4.38
CA MET A 17 -2.01 0.08 2.92
C MET A 17 -3.21 -0.71 2.40
N ASP A 18 -3.51 -1.87 2.98
CA ASP A 18 -4.68 -2.66 2.60
C ASP A 18 -6.00 -1.93 2.88
N GLU A 19 -6.08 -1.19 3.99
CA GLU A 19 -7.25 -0.37 4.33
C GLU A 19 -7.48 0.76 3.31
N PHE A 20 -6.44 1.52 2.96
CA PHE A 20 -6.52 2.55 1.91
C PHE A 20 -6.87 1.95 0.54
N TRP A 21 -6.39 0.74 0.24
CA TRP A 21 -6.65 0.08 -1.02
C TRP A 21 -8.08 -0.43 -1.14
N ARG A 22 -8.69 -0.87 -0.03
CA ARG A 22 -10.09 -1.30 -0.03
C ARG A 22 -11.07 -0.13 -0.04
N HIS A 23 -10.79 0.90 0.76
CA HIS A 23 -11.78 1.94 1.06
C HIS A 23 -11.50 3.28 0.40
N GLY A 24 -10.30 3.48 -0.15
CA GLY A 24 -9.87 4.77 -0.69
C GLY A 24 -9.27 5.67 0.37
N TYR A 25 -8.58 6.72 -0.09
CA TYR A 25 -7.94 7.70 0.79
C TYR A 25 -8.95 8.54 1.56
N GLU A 26 -10.03 8.98 0.90
CA GLU A 26 -11.02 9.86 1.53
C GLU A 26 -11.80 9.16 2.64
N ALA A 27 -12.23 7.92 2.43
CA ALA A 27 -13.06 7.17 3.38
C ALA A 27 -12.27 6.60 4.57
N THR A 28 -10.94 6.49 4.47
CA THR A 28 -10.08 6.00 5.55
C THR A 28 -9.72 7.14 6.51
N SER A 29 -10.20 7.07 7.76
CA SER A 29 -9.95 8.11 8.77
C SER A 29 -8.87 7.70 9.78
N VAL A 30 -8.24 8.66 10.48
CA VAL A 30 -7.32 8.34 11.60
C VAL A 30 -8.02 7.51 12.68
N LYS A 31 -9.33 7.69 12.86
CA LYS A 31 -10.13 6.90 13.80
C LYS A 31 -10.19 5.44 13.37
N SER A 32 -10.61 5.15 12.14
CA SER A 32 -10.71 3.77 11.64
C SER A 32 -9.34 3.10 11.57
N LEU A 33 -8.30 3.83 11.16
CA LEU A 33 -6.92 3.35 11.19
C LEU A 33 -6.45 3.02 12.62
N SER A 34 -6.75 3.87 13.60
CA SER A 34 -6.37 3.57 15.00
C SER A 34 -7.08 2.31 15.52
N GLU A 35 -8.37 2.14 15.16
CA GLU A 35 -9.19 0.99 15.55
C GLU A 35 -8.68 -0.32 14.92
N ILE A 36 -8.43 -0.35 13.60
CA ILE A 36 -7.95 -1.56 12.91
C ILE A 36 -6.53 -1.94 13.33
N LEU A 37 -5.69 -0.96 13.68
CA LEU A 37 -4.33 -1.18 14.17
C LEU A 37 -4.28 -1.54 15.66
N GLY A 38 -5.40 -1.41 16.39
CA GLY A 38 -5.46 -1.67 17.82
C GLY A 38 -4.63 -0.70 18.66
N ILE A 39 -4.47 0.55 18.20
CA ILE A 39 -3.67 1.59 18.88
C ILE A 39 -4.52 2.82 19.23
N THR A 40 -4.03 3.63 20.16
CA THR A 40 -4.66 4.93 20.45
C THR A 40 -4.33 5.95 19.34
N ARG A 41 -5.15 6.99 19.18
CA ARG A 41 -4.85 8.09 18.24
C ARG A 41 -3.52 8.78 18.56
N SER A 42 -3.17 8.91 19.84
CA SER A 42 -1.87 9.47 20.25
C SER A 42 -0.71 8.59 19.76
N SER A 43 -0.82 7.27 19.92
CA SER A 43 0.15 6.30 19.40
C SER A 43 0.24 6.34 17.86
N PHE A 44 -0.90 6.52 17.18
CA PHE A 44 -0.94 6.70 15.72
C PHE A 44 -0.11 7.91 15.30
N TYR A 45 -0.40 9.09 15.84
CA TYR A 45 0.32 10.31 15.49
C TYR A 45 1.81 10.23 15.85
N ASN A 46 2.16 9.59 16.97
CA ASN A 46 3.57 9.37 17.35
C ASN A 46 4.29 8.42 16.38
N SER A 47 3.59 7.44 15.79
CA SER A 47 4.21 6.42 14.92
C SER A 47 4.31 6.84 13.46
N PHE A 48 3.34 7.65 12.99
CA PHE A 48 3.15 7.95 11.57
C PHE A 48 3.08 9.44 11.25
N GLY A 49 3.01 10.32 12.25
CA GLY A 49 2.94 11.78 12.06
C GLY A 49 1.56 12.27 11.64
N SER A 50 1.04 11.82 10.49
CA SER A 50 -0.28 12.17 9.98
C SER A 50 -0.89 11.06 9.12
N ARG A 51 -2.19 11.15 8.80
CA ARG A 51 -2.83 10.23 7.84
C ARG A 51 -2.14 10.32 6.48
N ASP A 52 -1.86 11.54 6.05
CA ASP A 52 -1.26 11.83 4.74
C ASP A 52 0.16 11.26 4.67
N ALA A 53 0.97 11.42 5.72
CA ALA A 53 2.29 10.81 5.81
C ALA A 53 2.22 9.28 5.77
N LEU A 54 1.30 8.67 6.53
CA LEU A 54 1.05 7.23 6.47
C LEU A 54 0.62 6.78 5.07
N PHE A 55 -0.22 7.56 4.40
CA PHE A 55 -0.70 7.24 3.06
C PHE A 55 0.43 7.28 2.04
N ILE A 56 1.33 8.26 2.10
CA ILE A 56 2.53 8.30 1.27
C ILE A 56 3.44 7.09 1.52
N GLU A 57 3.63 6.69 2.78
CA GLU A 57 4.37 5.47 3.11
C GLU A 57 3.68 4.21 2.57
N ALA A 58 2.35 4.15 2.63
CA ALA A 58 1.56 3.04 2.10
C ALA A 58 1.67 2.96 0.56
N LEU A 59 1.66 4.09 -0.14
CA LEU A 59 1.89 4.15 -1.59
C LEU A 59 3.32 3.70 -1.96
N ALA A 60 4.32 4.06 -1.15
CA ALA A 60 5.69 3.59 -1.35
C ALA A 60 5.80 2.07 -1.13
N LEU A 61 5.15 1.53 -0.10
CA LEU A 61 5.06 0.09 0.15
C LEU A 61 4.37 -0.63 -1.02
N TYR A 62 3.21 -0.13 -1.46
CA TYR A 62 2.48 -0.63 -2.62
C TYR A 62 3.38 -0.66 -3.86
N ASN A 63 4.07 0.44 -4.16
CA ASN A 63 5.00 0.51 -5.28
C ASN A 63 6.07 -0.57 -5.19
N SER A 64 6.70 -0.75 -4.02
CA SER A 64 7.77 -1.75 -3.86
C SER A 64 7.30 -3.20 -4.03
N GLN A 65 6.01 -3.47 -3.78
CA GLN A 65 5.39 -4.79 -3.93
C GLN A 65 4.79 -5.01 -5.33
N SER A 66 4.56 -3.94 -6.07
CA SER A 66 3.86 -4.01 -7.36
C SER A 66 4.80 -4.51 -8.47
N PRO A 67 4.31 -5.37 -9.40
CA PRO A 67 5.13 -5.91 -10.49
C PRO A 67 5.80 -4.86 -11.39
N ASP A 68 5.20 -3.67 -11.51
CA ASP A 68 5.70 -2.56 -12.31
C ASP A 68 6.90 -1.83 -11.67
N HIS A 69 7.21 -2.08 -10.39
CA HIS A 69 8.45 -1.61 -9.75
C HIS A 69 9.70 -1.94 -10.57
N ALA A 70 9.68 -3.09 -11.25
CA ALA A 70 10.78 -3.54 -12.10
C ALA A 70 11.11 -2.59 -13.27
N PHE A 71 10.18 -1.72 -13.68
CA PHE A 71 10.47 -0.68 -14.65
C PHE A 71 11.39 0.41 -14.08
N GLY A 72 11.24 0.76 -12.80
CA GLY A 72 12.11 1.73 -12.12
C GLY A 72 13.52 1.20 -11.85
N GLU A 73 13.64 -0.12 -11.65
CA GLU A 73 14.93 -0.80 -11.42
C GLU A 73 15.62 -1.28 -12.71
N ALA A 74 15.06 -0.96 -13.88
CA ALA A 74 15.60 -1.39 -15.16
C ALA A 74 17.01 -0.84 -15.38
N ARG A 75 17.98 -1.74 -15.62
CA ARG A 75 19.38 -1.39 -15.87
C ARG A 75 19.70 -1.47 -17.37
N ARG A 76 20.73 -0.73 -17.79
CA ARG A 76 21.28 -0.86 -19.15
C ARG A 76 21.65 -2.31 -19.43
N GLY A 77 21.36 -2.78 -20.63
CA GLY A 77 21.63 -4.15 -21.06
C GLY A 77 20.49 -5.15 -20.80
N VAL A 78 19.43 -4.78 -20.08
CA VAL A 78 18.22 -5.61 -19.98
C VAL A 78 17.45 -5.55 -21.31
N PRO A 79 17.14 -6.69 -21.96
CA PRO A 79 16.34 -6.67 -23.18
C PRO A 79 14.92 -6.15 -22.90
N VAL A 80 14.55 -5.02 -23.51
CA VAL A 80 13.27 -4.31 -23.27
C VAL A 80 12.07 -5.24 -23.45
N LYS A 81 12.03 -6.04 -24.52
CA LYS A 81 10.95 -7.00 -24.78
C LYS A 81 10.79 -8.01 -23.63
N LYS A 82 11.91 -8.49 -23.06
CA LYS A 82 11.89 -9.45 -21.95
C LYS A 82 11.33 -8.78 -20.68
N LEU A 83 11.81 -7.59 -20.34
CA LEU A 83 11.35 -6.83 -19.19
C LEU A 83 9.83 -6.57 -19.26
N ILE A 84 9.37 -5.97 -20.36
CA ILE A 84 7.95 -5.68 -20.59
C ILE A 84 7.12 -6.95 -20.45
N THR A 85 7.51 -8.04 -21.12
CA THR A 85 6.77 -9.31 -21.08
C THR A 85 6.66 -9.87 -19.65
N GLN A 86 7.75 -9.80 -18.88
CA GLN A 86 7.77 -10.31 -17.50
C GLN A 86 6.88 -9.47 -16.58
N VAL A 87 6.98 -8.15 -16.67
CA VAL A 87 6.15 -7.25 -15.87
C VAL A 87 4.66 -7.44 -16.17
N PHE A 88 4.27 -7.46 -17.44
CA PHE A 88 2.86 -7.66 -17.79
C PHE A 88 2.34 -9.03 -17.36
N LYS A 89 3.13 -10.11 -17.48
CA LYS A 89 2.72 -11.43 -16.97
C LYS A 89 2.51 -11.41 -15.45
N ALA A 90 3.44 -10.80 -14.71
CA ALA A 90 3.33 -10.70 -13.26
C ALA A 90 2.15 -9.82 -12.82
N ALA A 91 1.91 -8.70 -13.52
CA ALA A 91 0.75 -7.84 -13.31
C ALA A 91 -0.57 -8.59 -13.58
N CYS A 92 -0.68 -9.29 -14.71
CA CYS A 92 -1.86 -10.10 -15.03
C CYS A 92 -2.10 -11.19 -13.97
N HIS A 93 -1.04 -11.86 -13.51
CA HIS A 93 -1.15 -12.87 -12.46
C HIS A 93 -1.64 -12.25 -11.14
N ALA A 94 -0.98 -11.20 -10.66
CA ALA A 94 -1.33 -10.52 -9.42
C ALA A 94 -2.77 -9.99 -9.43
N ARG A 95 -3.28 -9.53 -10.58
CA ARG A 95 -4.68 -9.11 -10.74
C ARG A 95 -5.65 -10.29 -10.80
N ALA A 96 -5.31 -11.35 -11.53
CA ALA A 96 -6.17 -12.52 -11.67
C ALA A 96 -6.31 -13.30 -10.34
N THR A 97 -5.33 -13.20 -9.45
CA THR A 97 -5.34 -13.86 -8.14
C THR A 97 -5.77 -12.96 -6.99
N ASP A 98 -6.16 -11.70 -7.25
CA ASP A 98 -6.66 -10.81 -6.20
C ASP A 98 -8.15 -11.11 -5.94
N PRO A 99 -8.51 -11.74 -4.80
CA PRO A 99 -9.89 -12.15 -4.55
C PRO A 99 -10.86 -10.98 -4.39
N GLU A 100 -10.34 -9.79 -4.12
CA GLU A 100 -11.12 -8.57 -3.92
C GLU A 100 -11.17 -7.66 -5.14
N THR A 101 -10.46 -8.02 -6.22
CA THR A 101 -10.47 -7.28 -7.49
C THR A 101 -10.20 -5.78 -7.34
N ARG A 102 -9.28 -5.40 -6.44
CA ARG A 102 -9.12 -4.02 -5.94
C ARG A 102 -8.53 -3.04 -6.96
N GLY A 103 -8.04 -3.52 -8.09
CA GLY A 103 -7.37 -2.68 -9.09
C GLY A 103 -6.08 -2.06 -8.56
N CYS A 104 -5.60 -0.99 -9.21
CA CYS A 104 -4.35 -0.32 -8.83
C CYS A 104 -4.61 0.78 -7.80
N LEU A 105 -3.99 0.69 -6.62
CA LEU A 105 -4.12 1.70 -5.57
C LEU A 105 -3.81 3.11 -6.09
N PHE A 106 -2.67 3.30 -6.78
CA PHE A 106 -2.30 4.61 -7.34
C PHE A 106 -3.36 5.20 -8.27
N VAL A 107 -3.90 4.39 -9.20
CA VAL A 107 -4.88 4.88 -10.17
C VAL A 107 -6.18 5.27 -9.48
N CYS A 108 -6.64 4.47 -8.52
CA CYS A 108 -7.83 4.79 -7.72
C CYS A 108 -7.61 6.08 -6.91
N SER A 109 -6.45 6.22 -6.26
CA SER A 109 -6.14 7.40 -5.45
C SER A 109 -6.01 8.69 -6.26
N VAL A 110 -5.49 8.64 -7.49
CA VAL A 110 -5.45 9.83 -8.36
C VAL A 110 -6.85 10.33 -8.66
N ALA A 111 -7.81 9.43 -8.89
CA ALA A 111 -9.20 9.83 -9.14
C ALA A 111 -9.83 10.53 -7.92
N GLU A 112 -9.53 10.08 -6.71
CA GLU A 112 -10.00 10.71 -5.47
C GLU A 112 -9.35 12.07 -5.21
N LEU A 113 -8.04 12.20 -5.45
CA LEU A 113 -7.26 13.40 -5.13
C LEU A 113 -7.31 14.51 -6.21
N SER A 114 -7.96 14.24 -7.35
CA SER A 114 -8.09 15.21 -8.45
C SER A 114 -9.37 16.05 -8.39
N ASN A 115 -10.21 15.84 -7.37
CA ASN A 115 -11.39 16.67 -7.06
C ASN A 115 -11.01 17.88 -6.19
#